data_AF-A0A6I7PLI2-F1
#
_entry.id   AF-A0A6I7PLI2-F1
#
_cell.length_a   1.000
_cell.length_b   1.000
_cell.length_c   1.000
_cell.angle_alpha   90.00
_cell.angle_beta   90.00
_cell.angle_gamma   90.00
#
_symmetry.space_group_name_H-M   'P 1'
#
loop_
_entity.id
_entity.type
_entity.pdbx_description
1 polymer ?
#
loop_
_entity_poly.entity_id
_entity_poly.type
_entity_poly.pdbx_seq_one_letter_code
_entity_poly.pdbx_strand_id
1 'polypeptide(L)'
;MQIHRLLFAPAALCGDVGEGVRVIETPAEQVPERLDALIHAARLPEVAIIPAGLWRTVMDLVAYELATDESWLDVDAEAALHVNTRDPLLLLPPDLHLLRTLASALLTAVQNTGGGEAAQDLSIVAPGSAMVFELDHRGAIRVQCANGNVADHLASVG
;
A
#
# COMPACT_ATOMS: atom_id res chain seq x y z
N MET A 1 -10.65 12.08 20.92
CA MET A 1 -10.48 10.84 20.15
C MET A 1 -9.05 10.82 19.67
N GLN A 2 -8.18 10.04 20.34
CA GLN A 2 -6.76 9.97 20.00
C GLN A 2 -6.61 9.12 18.75
N ILE A 3 -6.16 9.74 17.66
CA ILE A 3 -5.94 9.08 16.38
C ILE A 3 -4.54 8.45 16.45
N HIS A 4 -4.48 7.13 16.46
CA HIS A 4 -3.24 6.38 16.33
C HIS A 4 -2.74 6.53 14.89
N ARG A 5 -1.75 7.39 14.69
CA ARG A 5 -0.93 7.34 13.48
C ARG A 5 -0.22 5.98 13.53
N LEU A 6 -0.45 5.09 12.56
CA LEU A 6 0.49 4.01 12.28
C LEU A 6 1.76 4.67 11.71
N LEU A 7 2.51 5.33 12.59
CA LEU A 7 3.89 5.70 12.33
C LEU A 7 4.69 4.42 12.50
N PHE A 8 4.90 3.68 11.43
CA PHE A 8 6.13 2.93 11.39
C PHE A 8 7.25 3.95 11.28
N ALA A 9 8.13 3.93 12.28
CA ALA A 9 9.30 4.76 12.27
C ALA A 9 10.08 4.49 10.97
N PRO A 10 10.70 5.52 10.35
CA PRO A 10 11.56 5.30 9.19
C PRO A 10 12.59 4.21 9.53
N ALA A 11 13.02 3.41 8.55
CA ALA A 11 13.89 2.24 8.76
C ALA A 11 15.11 2.51 9.68
N ALA A 12 15.60 3.75 9.74
CA ALA A 12 16.67 4.21 10.63
C ALA A 12 16.33 4.24 12.15
N LEU A 13 15.07 4.08 12.53
CA LEU A 13 14.56 4.14 13.91
C LEU A 13 13.94 2.80 14.38
N CYS A 14 13.94 1.77 13.54
CA CYS A 14 13.41 0.46 13.90
C CYS A 14 14.43 -0.29 14.76
N GLY A 15 14.35 -0.08 16.07
CA GLY A 15 14.84 -1.07 17.04
C GLY A 15 14.06 -2.38 16.86
N ASP A 16 14.73 -3.47 17.26
CA ASP A 16 14.31 -4.88 17.19
C ASP A 16 12.85 -5.10 16.76
N VAL A 17 12.69 -5.43 15.48
CA VAL A 17 11.44 -5.87 14.87
C VAL A 17 11.00 -7.11 15.65
N GLY A 18 10.05 -6.96 16.59
CA GLY A 18 9.72 -8.01 17.58
C GLY A 18 9.48 -9.39 16.96
N GLU A 19 9.74 -10.45 17.73
CA GLU A 19 9.57 -11.85 17.29
C GLU A 19 8.25 -12.05 16.54
N GLY A 20 8.35 -12.21 15.21
CA GLY A 20 7.20 -12.44 14.34
C GLY A 20 7.08 -11.49 13.15
N VAL A 21 7.70 -10.31 13.20
CA VAL A 21 7.64 -9.38 12.06
C VAL A 21 8.81 -9.65 11.08
N ARG A 22 8.50 -9.78 9.79
CA ARG A 22 9.47 -10.01 8.70
C ARG A 22 9.37 -8.90 7.68
N VAL A 23 10.38 -8.05 7.59
CA VAL A 23 10.43 -7.00 6.57
C VAL A 23 10.98 -7.57 5.27
N ILE A 24 10.20 -7.46 4.19
CA ILE A 24 10.61 -7.86 2.84
C ILE A 24 10.90 -6.59 2.04
N GLU A 25 12.16 -6.16 1.98
CA GLU A 25 12.54 -5.01 1.17
C GLU A 25 12.55 -5.36 -0.32
N THR A 26 12.08 -4.41 -1.15
CA THR A 26 11.94 -4.58 -2.60
C THR A 26 12.43 -3.31 -3.30
N PRO A 27 13.23 -3.40 -4.37
CA PRO A 27 13.62 -2.24 -5.16
C PRO A 27 12.40 -1.56 -5.81
N ALA A 28 12.42 -0.23 -5.94
CA ALA A 28 11.31 0.57 -6.46
C ALA A 28 10.69 0.02 -7.75
N GLU A 29 11.57 -0.42 -8.67
CA GLU A 29 11.22 -0.95 -9.99
C GLU A 29 10.43 -2.26 -9.94
N GLN A 30 10.47 -2.99 -8.82
CA GLN A 30 9.83 -4.29 -8.64
C GLN A 30 8.62 -4.22 -7.71
N VAL A 31 8.40 -3.07 -7.07
CA VAL A 31 7.34 -2.92 -6.06
C VAL A 31 5.95 -3.23 -6.61
N PRO A 32 5.52 -2.75 -7.80
CA PRO A 32 4.17 -3.04 -8.29
C PRO A 32 3.93 -4.53 -8.51
N GLU A 33 4.85 -5.20 -9.21
CA GLU A 33 4.76 -6.64 -9.51
C GLU A 33 4.83 -7.47 -8.22
N ARG A 34 5.70 -7.08 -7.29
CA ARG A 34 5.86 -7.81 -6.03
C ARG A 34 4.68 -7.62 -5.11
N LEU A 35 4.11 -6.42 -5.04
CA LEU A 35 2.88 -6.16 -4.29
C LEU A 35 1.75 -7.06 -4.81
N ASP A 36 1.54 -7.12 -6.12
CA ASP A 36 0.54 -8.00 -6.74
C ASP A 36 0.76 -9.47 -6.38
N ALA A 37 2.00 -9.95 -6.51
CA ALA A 37 2.36 -11.32 -6.17
C ALA A 37 2.12 -11.65 -4.69
N LEU A 38 2.46 -10.73 -3.78
CA LEU A 38 2.25 -10.89 -2.34
C LEU A 38 0.77 -10.93 -1.97
N ILE A 39 -0.04 -10.05 -2.54
CA ILE A 39 -1.48 -9.99 -2.31
C ILE A 39 -2.15 -11.28 -2.81
N HIS A 40 -1.74 -11.76 -3.99
CA HIS A 40 -2.24 -13.02 -4.55
C HIS A 40 -1.83 -14.23 -3.70
N ALA A 41 -0.56 -14.30 -3.28
CA ALA A 41 -0.05 -15.39 -2.45
C ALA A 41 -0.72 -15.42 -1.07
N ALA A 42 -1.01 -14.25 -0.50
CA ALA A 42 -1.67 -14.12 0.80
C ALA A 42 -3.17 -14.44 0.76
N ARG A 43 -3.79 -14.52 -0.43
CA ARG A 43 -5.22 -14.82 -0.65
C ARG A 43 -6.13 -13.97 0.24
N LEU A 44 -5.89 -12.66 0.27
CA LEU A 44 -6.55 -11.74 1.17
C LEU A 44 -8.04 -11.59 0.78
N PRO A 45 -8.98 -11.74 1.73
CA PRO A 45 -10.41 -11.63 1.44
C PRO A 45 -10.86 -10.18 1.25
N GLU A 46 -10.16 -9.23 1.85
CA GLU A 46 -10.38 -7.79 1.75
C GLU A 46 -9.11 -7.08 2.23
N VAL A 47 -8.90 -5.85 1.76
CA VAL A 47 -7.86 -4.96 2.30
C VAL A 47 -8.39 -3.55 2.43
N ALA A 48 -7.90 -2.83 3.44
CA ALA A 48 -8.16 -1.41 3.62
C ALA A 48 -6.89 -0.64 3.26
N ILE A 49 -6.97 0.28 2.30
CA ILE A 49 -5.87 1.17 1.92
C ILE A 49 -6.01 2.51 2.64
N ILE A 50 -4.90 3.05 3.16
CA ILE A 50 -4.89 4.23 4.02
C ILE A 50 -3.70 5.12 3.60
N PRO A 51 -3.95 6.36 3.15
CA PRO A 51 -2.88 7.26 2.74
C PRO A 51 -2.22 7.89 3.97
N ALA A 52 -0.90 8.11 3.91
CA ALA A 52 -0.22 8.91 4.92
C ALA A 52 -0.66 10.40 4.86
N GLY A 53 -0.93 10.88 3.64
CA GLY A 53 -1.48 12.20 3.32
C GLY A 53 -3.01 12.20 3.21
N LEU A 54 -3.57 13.19 2.51
CA LEU A 54 -5.00 13.21 2.16
C LEU A 54 -5.23 12.41 0.88
N TRP A 55 -6.39 11.78 0.76
CA TRP A 55 -6.79 11.09 -0.47
C TRP A 55 -6.73 11.98 -1.70
N ARG A 56 -7.10 13.26 -1.59
CA ARG A 56 -7.00 14.22 -2.71
C ARG A 56 -5.60 14.24 -3.32
N THR A 57 -4.56 14.30 -2.49
CA THR A 57 -3.19 14.33 -2.99
C THR A 57 -2.82 13.03 -3.69
N VAL A 58 -3.22 11.88 -3.16
CA VAL A 58 -3.02 10.58 -3.82
C VAL A 58 -3.76 10.54 -5.15
N MET A 59 -5.06 10.86 -5.15
CA MET A 59 -5.93 10.85 -6.32
C MET A 59 -5.43 11.79 -7.42
N ASP A 60 -4.99 12.99 -7.09
CA ASP A 60 -4.44 13.95 -8.05
C ASP A 60 -3.19 13.39 -8.77
N LEU A 61 -2.40 12.55 -8.10
CA LEU A 61 -1.18 11.95 -8.66
C LEU A 61 -1.47 10.74 -9.56
N VAL A 62 -2.55 10.01 -9.30
CA VAL A 62 -2.84 8.72 -9.95
C VAL A 62 -4.05 8.77 -10.88
N ALA A 63 -4.71 9.92 -10.98
CA ALA A 63 -5.94 10.09 -11.75
C ALA A 63 -5.79 9.67 -13.22
N TYR A 64 -4.64 9.95 -13.84
CA TYR A 64 -4.43 9.60 -15.25
C TYR A 64 -4.34 8.08 -15.45
N GLU A 65 -3.55 7.42 -14.62
CA GLU A 65 -3.33 5.97 -14.66
C GLU A 65 -4.64 5.23 -14.32
N LEU A 66 -5.34 5.66 -13.27
CA LEU A 66 -6.60 5.05 -12.84
C LEU A 66 -7.75 5.29 -13.83
N ALA A 67 -7.75 6.41 -14.56
CA ALA A 67 -8.75 6.65 -15.60
C ALA A 67 -8.66 5.66 -16.78
N THR A 68 -7.55 4.94 -16.91
CA THR A 68 -7.37 3.89 -17.92
C THR A 68 -7.75 2.49 -17.43
N ASP A 69 -8.05 2.34 -16.14
CA ASP A 69 -8.44 1.08 -15.51
C ASP A 69 -9.96 1.03 -15.32
N GLU A 70 -10.65 0.18 -16.08
CA GLU A 70 -12.12 0.10 -16.04
C GLU A 70 -12.66 -0.31 -14.65
N SER A 71 -11.87 -1.07 -13.88
CA SER A 71 -12.25 -1.46 -12.51
C SER A 71 -12.22 -0.30 -11.51
N TRP A 72 -11.49 0.77 -11.83
CA TRP A 72 -11.46 1.96 -10.98
C TRP A 72 -12.84 2.60 -10.86
N LEU A 73 -13.69 2.48 -11.89
CA LEU A 73 -15.02 3.10 -11.90
C LEU A 73 -15.90 2.65 -10.72
N ASP A 74 -15.75 1.41 -10.28
CA ASP A 74 -16.52 0.86 -9.16
C ASP A 74 -16.06 1.42 -7.80
N VAL A 75 -14.77 1.80 -7.69
CA VAL A 75 -14.16 2.35 -6.47
C VAL A 75 -14.18 3.89 -6.46
N ASP A 76 -14.21 4.54 -7.63
CA ASP A 76 -14.10 5.99 -7.80
C ASP A 76 -15.16 6.76 -7.00
N ALA A 77 -16.40 6.25 -6.99
CA ALA A 77 -17.50 6.87 -6.25
C ALA A 77 -17.24 6.88 -4.74
N GLU A 78 -16.64 5.82 -4.19
CA GLU A 78 -16.28 5.74 -2.77
C GLU A 78 -15.04 6.61 -2.48
N ALA A 79 -14.00 6.51 -3.32
CA ALA A 79 -12.81 7.34 -3.22
C ALA A 79 -13.13 8.84 -3.20
N ALA A 80 -14.08 9.28 -4.05
CA ALA A 80 -14.56 10.65 -4.13
C ALA A 80 -15.16 11.18 -2.81
N LEU A 81 -15.76 10.31 -1.98
CA LEU A 81 -16.32 10.69 -0.68
C LEU A 81 -15.22 10.99 0.35
N HIS A 82 -14.06 10.32 0.22
CA HIS A 82 -12.98 10.37 1.19
C HIS A 82 -11.83 11.30 0.80
N VAL A 83 -11.92 12.02 -0.34
CA VAL A 83 -10.83 12.89 -0.86
C VAL A 83 -10.27 13.89 0.16
N ASN A 84 -11.08 14.37 1.10
CA ASN A 84 -10.66 15.36 2.11
C ASN A 84 -10.27 14.73 3.45
N THR A 85 -10.24 13.41 3.53
CA THR A 85 -9.92 12.66 4.74
C THR A 85 -8.75 11.70 4.49
N ARG A 86 -8.42 10.93 5.52
CA ARG A 86 -7.49 9.81 5.46
C ARG A 86 -8.21 8.50 5.82
N ASP A 87 -9.53 8.50 5.65
CA ASP A 87 -10.32 7.34 6.03
C ASP A 87 -9.95 6.16 5.14
N PRO A 88 -9.95 4.94 5.66
CA PRO A 88 -9.61 3.78 4.86
C PRO A 88 -10.59 3.59 3.70
N LEU A 89 -10.06 3.25 2.52
CA LEU A 89 -10.87 2.73 1.41
C LEU A 89 -10.78 1.21 1.42
N LEU A 90 -11.92 0.53 1.37
CA LEU A 90 -11.99 -0.92 1.36
C LEU A 90 -11.92 -1.43 -0.07
N LEU A 91 -11.03 -2.37 -0.35
CA LEU A 91 -10.94 -3.10 -1.60
C LEU A 91 -11.30 -4.56 -1.39
N LEU A 92 -12.14 -5.10 -2.27
CA LEU A 92 -12.56 -6.49 -2.29
C LEU A 92 -11.72 -7.28 -3.32
N PRO A 93 -11.82 -8.62 -3.36
CA PRO A 93 -11.01 -9.44 -4.27
C PRO A 93 -11.03 -9.02 -5.75
N PRO A 94 -12.16 -8.55 -6.32
CA PRO A 94 -12.19 -8.02 -7.69
C PRO A 94 -11.36 -6.75 -7.90
N ASP A 95 -11.05 -6.03 -6.83
CA ASP A 95 -10.43 -4.69 -6.86
C ASP A 95 -8.94 -4.74 -6.46
N LEU A 96 -8.46 -5.90 -5.97
CA LEU A 96 -7.10 -6.00 -5.41
C LEU A 96 -5.99 -5.73 -6.42
N HIS A 97 -6.25 -5.91 -7.73
CA HIS A 97 -5.27 -5.57 -8.76
C HIS A 97 -5.04 -4.05 -8.85
N LEU A 98 -5.99 -3.22 -8.39
CA LEU A 98 -5.81 -1.76 -8.31
C LEU A 98 -4.62 -1.38 -7.43
N LEU A 99 -4.23 -2.22 -6.46
CA LEU A 99 -3.06 -1.98 -5.62
C LEU A 99 -1.78 -1.89 -6.45
N ARG A 100 -1.65 -2.74 -7.48
CA ARG A 100 -0.52 -2.69 -8.41
C ARG A 100 -0.53 -1.39 -9.22
N THR A 101 -1.69 -1.04 -9.79
CA THR A 101 -1.86 0.19 -10.57
C THR A 101 -1.52 1.42 -9.72
N LEU A 102 -2.05 1.48 -8.49
CA LEU A 102 -1.82 2.54 -7.53
C LEU A 102 -0.34 2.65 -7.13
N ALA A 103 0.30 1.53 -6.80
CA ALA A 103 1.72 1.52 -6.46
C ALA A 103 2.60 1.99 -7.63
N SER A 104 2.32 1.53 -8.84
CA SER A 104 3.03 1.94 -10.05
C SER A 104 2.88 3.45 -10.31
N ALA A 105 1.66 3.98 -10.21
CA ALA A 105 1.36 5.38 -10.46
C ALA A 105 2.05 6.29 -9.42
N LEU A 106 1.96 5.95 -8.14
CA LEU A 106 2.61 6.71 -7.06
C LEU A 106 4.13 6.78 -7.23
N LEU A 107 4.78 5.64 -7.51
CA LEU A 107 6.23 5.61 -7.70
C LEU A 107 6.66 6.37 -8.96
N THR A 108 5.88 6.28 -10.03
CA THR A 108 6.11 7.05 -11.27
C THR A 108 6.00 8.55 -11.01
N ALA A 109 4.99 8.98 -10.24
CA ALA A 109 4.81 10.38 -9.89
C ALA A 109 5.99 10.95 -9.07
N VAL A 110 6.54 10.15 -8.15
CA VAL A 110 7.75 10.53 -7.39
C VAL A 110 8.96 10.70 -8.32
N GLN A 111 9.18 9.75 -9.24
CA GLN A 111 10.28 9.80 -10.21
C GLN A 111 10.20 11.04 -11.11
N ASN A 112 8.99 11.37 -11.58
CA ASN A 112 8.76 12.50 -12.49
C ASN A 112 8.93 13.87 -11.82
N THR A 113 8.71 13.96 -10.50
CA THR A 113 8.69 15.25 -9.77
C THR A 113 9.87 15.45 -8.82
N GLY A 114 10.70 14.42 -8.62
CA GLY A 114 11.86 14.49 -7.72
C GLY A 114 11.52 14.47 -6.23
N GLY A 115 10.33 13.99 -5.84
CA GLY A 115 10.00 13.66 -4.44
C GLY A 115 9.38 14.76 -3.57
N GLY A 116 8.69 15.75 -4.15
CA GLY A 116 7.95 16.77 -3.41
C GLY A 116 6.56 16.31 -2.94
N GLU A 117 5.51 17.00 -3.38
CA GLU A 117 4.11 16.64 -3.08
C GLU A 117 3.73 15.23 -3.57
N ALA A 118 4.50 14.68 -4.52
CA ALA A 118 4.34 13.31 -4.99
C ALA A 118 4.81 12.23 -4.00
N ALA A 119 5.57 12.59 -2.96
CA ALA A 119 6.03 11.66 -1.94
C ALA A 119 4.87 11.23 -1.02
N GLN A 120 4.08 10.27 -1.49
CA GLN A 120 2.96 9.69 -0.75
C GLN A 120 3.26 8.26 -0.36
N ASP A 121 3.09 7.96 0.93
CA ASP A 121 3.13 6.61 1.47
C ASP A 121 1.70 6.06 1.59
N LEU A 122 1.57 4.73 1.44
CA LEU A 122 0.30 4.03 1.54
C LEU A 122 0.44 2.83 2.49
N SER A 123 -0.44 2.76 3.49
CA SER A 123 -0.61 1.56 4.31
C SER A 123 -1.74 0.71 3.75
N ILE A 124 -1.52 -0.60 3.68
CA ILE A 124 -2.52 -1.58 3.24
C ILE A 124 -2.72 -2.55 4.41
N VAL A 125 -3.92 -2.59 4.97
CA VAL A 125 -4.23 -3.42 6.13
C VAL A 125 -5.16 -4.55 5.69
N ALA A 126 -4.80 -5.78 6.01
CA ALA A 126 -5.65 -6.95 5.77
C ALA A 126 -6.23 -7.44 7.11
N PRO A 127 -7.40 -6.92 7.54
CA PRO A 127 -7.92 -7.13 8.88
C PRO A 127 -8.20 -8.62 9.17
N GLY A 128 -8.66 -9.38 8.17
CA GLY A 128 -8.92 -10.82 8.29
C GLY A 128 -7.67 -11.71 8.38
N SER A 129 -6.49 -11.19 8.03
CA SER A 129 -5.25 -11.98 7.93
C SER A 129 -4.15 -11.54 8.90
N ALA A 130 -4.40 -10.54 9.75
CA ALA A 130 -3.41 -9.96 10.66
C ALA A 130 -2.11 -9.58 9.92
N MET A 131 -2.27 -8.91 8.78
CA MET A 131 -1.18 -8.45 7.93
C MET A 131 -1.29 -6.97 7.64
N VAL A 132 -0.13 -6.32 7.56
CA VAL A 132 0.02 -4.92 7.17
C VAL A 132 1.11 -4.84 6.11
N PHE A 133 0.84 -4.12 5.03
CA PHE A 133 1.82 -3.74 4.03
C PHE A 133 2.00 -2.24 4.08
N GLU A 134 3.21 -1.78 3.82
CA GLU A 134 3.53 -0.37 3.70
C GLU A 134 4.28 -0.14 2.42
N LEU A 135 3.72 0.71 1.57
CA LEU A 135 4.38 1.27 0.41
C LEU A 135 5.01 2.60 0.80
N ASP A 136 6.34 2.67 0.72
CA ASP A 136 7.12 3.90 0.88
C ASP A 136 7.34 4.53 -0.50
N HIS A 137 7.15 5.85 -0.59
CA HIS A 137 7.44 6.65 -1.78
C HIS A 137 8.87 6.50 -2.32
N ARG A 138 9.81 6.01 -1.51
CA ARG A 138 11.19 5.67 -1.92
C ARG A 138 11.27 4.38 -2.73
N GLY A 139 10.14 3.72 -2.95
CA GLY A 139 10.06 2.46 -3.68
C GLY A 139 10.54 1.28 -2.85
N ALA A 140 10.06 1.20 -1.61
CA ALA A 140 10.17 -0.01 -0.81
C ALA A 140 8.76 -0.43 -0.38
N ILE A 141 8.50 -1.73 -0.42
CA ILE A 141 7.37 -2.31 0.31
C ILE A 141 7.91 -2.90 1.61
N ARG A 142 7.15 -2.82 2.70
CA ARG A 142 7.39 -3.57 3.94
C ARG A 142 6.15 -4.38 4.22
N VAL A 143 6.32 -5.62 4.66
CA VAL A 143 5.23 -6.49 5.05
C VAL A 143 5.38 -6.82 6.52
N GLN A 144 4.28 -6.91 7.24
CA GLN A 144 4.24 -7.39 8.61
C GLN A 144 3.13 -8.42 8.70
N CYS A 145 3.44 -9.55 9.32
CA CYS A 145 2.50 -10.64 9.48
C CYS A 145 2.65 -11.17 10.90
N ALA A 146 1.53 -11.39 11.59
CA ALA A 146 1.57 -11.99 12.92
C ALA A 146 1.98 -13.49 12.90
N ASN A 147 1.96 -14.13 11.72
CA ASN A 147 2.28 -15.54 11.54
C ASN A 147 3.61 -15.72 10.81
N GLY A 148 4.63 -16.20 11.53
CA GLY A 148 5.97 -16.41 10.98
C GLY A 148 6.03 -17.34 9.77
N ASN A 149 5.20 -18.39 9.70
CA ASN A 149 5.18 -19.30 8.55
C ASN A 149 4.63 -18.63 7.29
N VAL A 150 3.60 -17.79 7.44
CA VAL A 150 3.05 -16.99 6.34
C VAL A 150 4.09 -15.97 5.90
N ALA A 151 4.75 -15.33 6.86
CA ALA A 151 5.82 -14.37 6.60
C ALA A 151 6.99 -14.99 5.81
N ASP A 152 7.45 -16.19 6.20
CA ASP A 152 8.51 -16.92 5.52
C ASP A 152 8.07 -17.37 4.12
N HIS A 153 6.80 -17.78 3.95
CA HIS A 153 6.25 -18.08 2.63
C HIS A 153 6.25 -16.84 1.73
N LEU A 154 5.76 -15.71 2.22
CA LEU A 154 5.72 -14.45 1.46
C LEU A 154 7.12 -13.93 1.13
N ALA A 155 8.11 -14.12 2.01
CA ALA A 155 9.49 -13.76 1.74
C ALA A 155 10.11 -14.59 0.59
N SER A 156 9.58 -15.79 0.33
CA SER A 156 9.96 -16.62 -0.82
C SER A 156 9.23 -16.25 -2.12
N VAL A 157 8.20 -15.39 -2.04
CA VAL A 157 7.48 -14.87 -3.20
C VAL A 157 8.28 -13.70 -3.78
N GLY A 158 8.55 -13.83 -5.10
CA GLY A 158 9.48 -13.02 -5.89
C GLY A 158 9.27 -11.53 -5.74
#